data_AF-A0A1F3BJW4-F1
#
_entry.id   AF-A0A1F3BJW4-F1
#
_cell.length_a   1.000
_cell.length_b   1.000
_cell.length_c   1.000
_cell.angle_alpha   90.00
_cell.angle_beta   90.00
_cell.angle_gamma   90.00
#
_symmetry.space_group_name_H-M   'P 1'
#
loop_
_entity.id
_entity.type
_entity.pdbx_description
1 polymer ?
#
loop_
_entity_poly.entity_id
_entity_poly.type
_entity_poly.pdbx_seq_one_letter_code
_entity_poly.pdbx_strand_id
1 'polypeptide(L)'
;MKQFCVNSILFLLFFFGGLILHAQENSGVVLSKNQLKLQKLENDVKRSEVKVNSIKAKLEVSDSLIRVGKDMENEAISNIIILEKEGNEFTKLQNTEYKIINKQKKRASEEELEAISKEIKELDLKYKAQIKEIDKKLKVEYKKLQKGILNQEKGKEKQKQYQRTLEDYLDLLHDSEKKLEEFKLDID
;
A
#
# COMPACT_ATOMS: atom_id res chain seq x y z
N MET A 1 -15.76 -34.71 -4.45
CA MET A 1 -15.21 -35.15 -3.15
C MET A 1 -15.33 -34.00 -2.17
N LYS A 2 -16.25 -34.11 -1.21
CA LYS A 2 -16.48 -33.17 -0.10
C LYS A 2 -16.16 -33.94 1.17
N GLN A 3 -15.20 -33.46 1.95
CA GLN A 3 -14.78 -33.94 3.29
C GLN A 3 -13.56 -33.08 3.68
N PHE A 4 -13.41 -32.46 4.85
CA PHE A 4 -13.98 -32.63 6.18
C PHE A 4 -13.97 -31.25 6.89
N CYS A 5 -15.11 -30.80 7.42
CA CYS A 5 -15.18 -29.80 8.49
C CYS A 5 -15.37 -30.55 9.81
N VAL A 6 -14.31 -30.75 10.59
CA VAL A 6 -14.40 -31.21 11.99
C VAL A 6 -13.25 -30.58 12.76
N ASN A 7 -13.57 -29.61 13.62
CA ASN A 7 -12.99 -29.44 14.96
C ASN A 7 -13.71 -28.28 15.64
N SER A 8 -14.95 -28.57 16.01
CA SER A 8 -15.61 -27.97 17.16
C SER A 8 -15.34 -28.91 18.34
N ILE A 9 -15.29 -28.36 19.56
CA ILE A 9 -15.23 -29.06 20.85
C ILE A 9 -13.82 -29.49 21.30
N LEU A 10 -13.05 -28.53 21.87
CA LEU A 10 -12.27 -28.76 23.10
C LEU A 10 -11.68 -27.42 23.58
N PHE A 11 -12.34 -26.73 24.51
CA PHE A 11 -11.70 -25.94 25.58
C PHE A 11 -12.80 -25.32 26.46
N LEU A 12 -13.48 -26.19 27.21
CA LEU A 12 -14.46 -25.81 28.23
C LEU A 12 -14.16 -26.62 29.50
N LEU A 13 -12.98 -26.39 30.08
CA LEU A 13 -12.59 -26.86 31.41
C LEU A 13 -11.44 -25.98 31.95
N PHE A 14 -11.77 -24.77 32.39
CA PHE A 14 -11.05 -24.15 33.52
C PHE A 14 -12.09 -23.89 34.60
N PHE A 15 -12.35 -24.98 35.34
CA PHE A 15 -13.08 -24.97 36.59
C PHE A 15 -12.33 -24.12 37.61
N PHE A 16 -13.09 -23.21 38.25
CA PHE A 16 -13.11 -23.01 39.69
C PHE A 16 -11.78 -23.18 40.43
N GLY A 17 -11.03 -22.10 40.53
CA GLY A 17 -9.94 -21.95 41.49
C GLY A 17 -9.77 -20.48 41.85
N GLY A 18 -10.35 -20.06 42.97
CA GLY A 18 -10.04 -18.76 43.59
C GLY A 18 -11.15 -17.71 43.51
N LEU A 19 -12.26 -17.95 44.22
CA LEU A 19 -12.93 -16.88 44.96
C LEU A 19 -11.94 -16.40 46.05
N ILE A 20 -10.97 -15.58 45.65
CA ILE A 20 -10.28 -14.69 46.60
C ILE A 20 -10.95 -13.34 46.41
N LEU A 21 -11.80 -13.01 47.39
CA LEU A 21 -12.16 -11.65 47.72
C LEU A 21 -10.88 -10.80 47.67
N HIS A 22 -10.68 -10.05 46.59
CA HIS A 22 -10.00 -8.77 46.71
C HIS A 22 -11.07 -7.79 47.18
N ALA A 23 -11.31 -7.81 48.49
CA ALA A 23 -11.74 -6.61 49.19
C ALA A 23 -10.55 -5.63 49.08
N GLN A 24 -10.44 -5.01 47.91
CA GLN A 24 -9.59 -3.85 47.74
C GLN A 24 -10.26 -2.76 48.56
N GLU A 25 -9.77 -2.55 49.78
CA GLU A 25 -9.97 -1.30 50.51
C GLU A 25 -9.58 -0.18 49.54
N ASN A 26 -10.58 0.38 48.88
CA ASN A 26 -10.47 1.72 48.33
C ASN A 26 -10.29 2.62 49.56
N SER A 27 -9.04 2.80 49.99
CA SER A 27 -8.59 4.03 50.60
C SER A 27 -8.70 5.11 49.53
N GLY A 28 -9.94 5.43 49.15
CA GLY A 28 -10.27 6.54 48.29
C GLY A 28 -9.85 7.77 49.05
N VAL A 29 -8.73 8.36 48.64
CA VAL A 29 -8.44 9.75 48.96
C VAL A 29 -9.68 10.51 48.52
N VAL A 30 -10.47 11.01 49.48
CA VAL A 30 -11.64 11.82 49.19
C VAL A 30 -11.10 13.13 48.62
N LEU A 31 -10.94 13.15 47.31
CA LEU A 31 -10.46 14.32 46.60
C LEU A 31 -11.41 15.47 46.90
N SER A 32 -10.85 16.62 47.25
CA SER A 32 -11.63 17.84 47.38
C SER A 32 -12.34 18.14 46.04
N LYS A 33 -13.43 18.90 46.07
CA LYS A 33 -14.16 19.29 44.85
C LYS A 33 -13.22 19.90 43.79
N ASN A 34 -12.21 20.65 44.22
CA ASN A 34 -11.22 21.26 43.34
C ASN A 34 -10.25 20.22 42.77
N GLN A 35 -9.79 19.26 43.57
CA GLN A 35 -8.94 18.17 43.09
C GLN A 35 -9.67 17.26 42.08
N LEU A 36 -10.96 16.98 42.28
CA LEU A 36 -11.76 16.22 41.33
C LEU A 36 -11.94 16.98 40.00
N LYS A 37 -12.17 18.30 40.07
CA LYS A 37 -12.30 19.15 38.89
C LYS A 37 -10.98 19.27 38.13
N LEU A 38 -9.86 19.42 38.84
CA LEU A 38 -8.51 19.41 38.26
C LEU A 38 -8.25 18.12 37.49
N GLN A 39 -8.47 16.97 38.15
CA GLN A 39 -8.28 15.65 37.54
C GLN A 39 -9.14 15.46 36.28
N LYS A 40 -10.38 15.96 36.28
CA LYS A 40 -11.25 15.90 35.11
C LYS A 40 -10.69 16.71 33.94
N LEU A 41 -10.24 17.94 34.18
CA LEU A 41 -9.68 18.81 33.16
C LEU A 41 -8.37 18.24 32.58
N GLU A 42 -7.50 17.67 33.43
CA GLU A 42 -6.30 16.96 32.98
C GLU A 42 -6.63 15.74 32.11
N ASN A 43 -7.68 15.00 32.46
CA ASN A 43 -8.14 13.86 31.66
C ASN A 43 -8.74 14.30 30.31
N ASP A 44 -9.42 15.45 30.26
CA ASP A 44 -9.96 16.01 29.04
C ASP A 44 -8.83 16.45 28.08
N VAL A 45 -7.78 17.10 28.60
CA VAL A 45 -6.55 17.40 27.84
C VAL A 45 -5.93 16.13 27.28
N LYS A 46 -5.63 15.14 28.13
CA LYS A 46 -5.04 13.85 27.69
C LYS A 46 -5.88 13.16 26.62
N ARG A 47 -7.21 13.20 26.75
CA ARG A 47 -8.11 12.61 25.75
C ARG A 47 -8.03 13.35 24.41
N SER A 48 -7.93 14.68 24.43
CA SER A 48 -7.75 15.50 23.23
C SER A 48 -6.39 15.25 22.58
N GLU A 49 -5.31 15.13 23.36
CA GLU A 49 -3.97 14.75 22.86
C GLU A 49 -3.99 13.39 22.16
N VAL A 50 -4.65 12.38 22.75
CA VAL A 50 -4.79 11.05 22.14
C VAL A 50 -5.50 11.13 20.78
N LYS A 51 -6.52 11.98 20.65
CA LYS A 51 -7.22 12.19 19.37
C LYS A 51 -6.31 12.85 18.34
N VAL A 52 -5.58 13.91 18.71
CA VAL A 52 -4.58 14.57 17.84
C VAL A 52 -3.55 13.56 17.36
N ASN A 53 -2.95 12.79 18.27
CA ASN A 53 -1.93 11.79 17.93
C ASN A 53 -2.48 10.68 17.02
N SER A 54 -3.72 10.23 17.26
CA SER A 54 -4.38 9.25 16.39
C SER A 54 -4.54 9.75 14.95
N ILE A 55 -4.91 11.03 14.77
CA ILE A 55 -5.05 11.61 13.43
C ILE A 55 -3.69 11.86 12.77
N LYS A 56 -2.68 12.33 13.52
CA LYS A 56 -1.30 12.46 13.01
C LYS A 56 -0.77 11.12 12.47
N ALA A 57 -0.95 10.03 13.20
CA ALA A 57 -0.57 8.70 12.73
C ALA A 57 -1.29 8.29 11.43
N LYS A 58 -2.56 8.68 11.26
CA LYS A 58 -3.31 8.43 10.00
C LYS A 58 -2.81 9.30 8.84
N LEU A 59 -2.35 10.51 9.12
CA LEU A 59 -1.70 11.37 8.12
C LEU A 59 -0.38 10.76 7.65
N GLU A 60 0.45 10.24 8.56
CA GLU A 60 1.70 9.55 8.20
C GLU A 60 1.45 8.34 7.28
N VAL A 61 0.40 7.56 7.55
CA VAL A 61 -0.01 6.45 6.66
C VAL A 61 -0.42 6.98 5.27
N SER A 62 -1.08 8.13 5.21
CA SER A 62 -1.50 8.77 3.96
C SER A 62 -0.29 9.24 3.14
N ASP A 63 0.68 9.88 3.80
CA ASP A 63 1.94 10.29 3.18
C ASP A 63 2.75 9.09 2.68
N SER A 64 2.74 7.98 3.44
CA SER A 64 3.35 6.74 3.01
C SER A 64 2.70 6.18 1.74
N LEU A 65 1.37 6.23 1.61
CA LEU A 65 0.68 5.80 0.39
C LEU A 65 1.08 6.66 -0.81
N ILE A 66 1.20 7.97 -0.63
CA ILE A 66 1.64 8.90 -1.69
C ILE A 66 3.07 8.56 -2.12
N ARG A 67 3.98 8.38 -1.16
CA ARG A 67 5.39 8.05 -1.44
C ARG A 67 5.51 6.72 -2.18
N VAL A 68 4.92 5.65 -1.64
CA VAL A 68 4.92 4.32 -2.27
C VAL A 68 4.30 4.39 -3.66
N GLY A 69 3.20 5.13 -3.83
CA GLY A 69 2.55 5.29 -5.12
C GLY A 69 3.44 6.00 -6.16
N LYS A 70 4.20 7.01 -5.74
CA LYS A 70 5.15 7.74 -6.60
C LYS A 70 6.35 6.87 -6.99
N ASP A 71 6.89 6.11 -6.03
CA ASP A 71 8.00 5.18 -6.30
C ASP A 71 7.59 4.10 -7.31
N MET A 72 6.38 3.54 -7.15
CA MET A 72 5.81 2.58 -8.09
C MET A 72 5.60 3.14 -9.49
N GLU A 73 5.12 4.38 -9.61
CA GLU A 73 4.93 5.07 -10.89
C GLU A 73 6.27 5.29 -11.60
N ASN A 74 7.26 5.84 -10.90
CA ASN A 74 8.58 6.11 -11.47
C ASN A 74 9.25 4.82 -11.97
N GLU A 75 9.21 3.77 -11.16
CA GLU A 75 9.80 2.48 -11.52
C GLU A 75 9.09 1.86 -12.73
N ALA A 76 7.75 1.86 -12.73
CA ALA A 76 6.96 1.32 -13.83
C ALA A 76 7.20 2.09 -15.15
N ILE A 77 7.23 3.42 -15.11
CA ILE A 77 7.50 4.26 -16.29
C ILE A 77 8.89 3.95 -16.85
N SER A 78 9.92 3.88 -15.99
CA SER A 78 11.27 3.55 -16.44
C SER A 78 11.32 2.17 -17.11
N ASN A 79 10.66 1.17 -16.53
CA ASN A 79 10.64 -0.18 -17.07
C ASN A 79 9.85 -0.26 -18.39
N ILE A 80 8.73 0.45 -18.50
CA ILE A 80 7.94 0.55 -19.74
C ILE A 80 8.81 1.09 -20.88
N ILE A 81 9.53 2.19 -20.65
CA ILE A 81 10.40 2.79 -21.68
C ILE A 81 11.48 1.80 -22.13
N ILE A 82 12.09 1.07 -21.19
CA ILE A 82 13.11 0.06 -21.49
C ILE A 82 12.50 -1.07 -22.34
N LEU A 83 11.36 -1.62 -21.93
CA LEU A 83 10.69 -2.71 -22.64
C LEU A 83 10.20 -2.31 -24.04
N GLU A 84 9.70 -1.08 -24.20
CA GLU A 84 9.32 -0.54 -25.51
C GLU A 84 10.54 -0.39 -26.43
N LYS A 85 11.68 0.08 -25.89
CA LYS A 85 12.93 0.15 -26.63
C LYS A 85 13.41 -1.24 -27.06
N GLU A 86 13.41 -2.21 -26.15
CA GLU A 86 13.76 -3.60 -26.44
C GLU A 86 12.86 -4.19 -27.54
N GLY A 87 11.54 -3.98 -27.45
CA GLY A 87 10.59 -4.43 -28.47
C GLY A 87 10.84 -3.81 -29.85
N ASN A 88 11.19 -2.52 -29.88
CA ASN A 88 11.53 -1.83 -31.12
C ASN A 88 12.85 -2.32 -31.73
N GLU A 89 13.89 -2.53 -30.91
CA GLU A 89 15.15 -3.11 -31.35
C GLU A 89 14.96 -4.53 -31.90
N PHE A 90 14.13 -5.32 -31.24
CA PHE A 90 13.81 -6.67 -31.67
C PHE A 90 13.06 -6.69 -33.01
N THR A 91 12.11 -5.77 -33.20
CA THR A 91 11.40 -5.59 -34.49
C THR A 91 12.36 -5.16 -35.61
N LYS A 92 13.34 -4.30 -35.33
CA LYS A 92 14.37 -3.91 -36.30
C LYS A 92 15.27 -5.09 -36.67
N LEU A 93 15.65 -5.91 -35.69
CA LEU A 93 16.45 -7.11 -35.92
C LEU A 93 15.68 -8.10 -36.80
N GLN A 94 14.41 -8.37 -36.46
CA GLN A 94 13.50 -9.20 -37.26
C GLN A 94 13.50 -8.75 -38.72
N ASN A 95 13.19 -7.47 -38.96
CA ASN A 95 13.13 -6.90 -40.31
C ASN A 95 14.46 -7.02 -41.07
N THR A 96 15.59 -6.96 -40.36
CA THR A 96 16.91 -7.11 -40.96
C THR A 96 17.19 -8.55 -41.37
N GLU A 97 16.90 -9.51 -40.49
CA GLU A 97 17.06 -10.95 -40.76
C GLU A 97 16.14 -11.40 -41.90
N TYR A 98 14.87 -10.97 -41.91
CA TYR A 98 13.95 -11.23 -43.04
C TYR A 98 14.45 -10.65 -44.37
N LYS A 99 15.08 -9.47 -44.37
CA LYS A 99 15.67 -8.90 -45.59
C LYS A 99 16.82 -9.75 -46.11
N ILE A 100 17.65 -10.31 -45.22
CA ILE A 100 18.76 -11.19 -45.59
C ILE A 100 18.23 -12.49 -46.18
N ILE A 101 17.28 -13.12 -45.50
CA ILE A 101 16.66 -14.37 -45.95
C ILE A 101 15.93 -14.20 -47.27
N ASN A 102 15.21 -13.09 -47.46
CA ASN A 102 14.56 -12.80 -48.73
C ASN A 102 15.57 -12.63 -49.88
N LYS A 103 16.80 -12.16 -49.60
CA LYS A 103 17.87 -12.11 -50.60
C LYS A 103 18.44 -13.50 -50.89
N GLN A 104 18.62 -14.36 -49.88
CA GLN A 104 19.05 -15.74 -50.05
C GLN A 104 18.02 -16.54 -50.86
N LYS A 105 16.73 -16.43 -50.51
CA LYS A 105 15.61 -17.06 -51.21
C LYS A 105 15.56 -16.75 -52.70
N LYS A 106 15.90 -15.51 -53.10
CA LYS A 106 15.94 -15.08 -54.52
C LYS A 106 17.08 -15.72 -55.33
N ARG A 107 18.09 -16.26 -54.66
CA ARG A 107 19.30 -16.85 -55.28
C ARG A 107 19.38 -18.36 -55.10
N ALA A 108 18.40 -18.94 -54.39
CA ALA A 108 18.40 -20.33 -53.97
C ALA A 108 17.92 -21.26 -55.09
N SER A 109 18.49 -22.47 -55.15
CA SER A 109 17.98 -23.59 -55.94
C SER A 109 16.68 -24.17 -55.33
N GLU A 110 15.94 -25.00 -56.07
CA GLU A 110 14.73 -25.66 -55.53
C GLU A 110 15.00 -26.46 -54.25
N GLU A 111 16.16 -27.11 -54.15
CA GLU A 111 16.56 -27.89 -52.96
C GLU A 111 16.87 -26.99 -51.75
N GLU A 112 17.44 -25.80 -51.99
CA GLU A 112 17.76 -24.82 -50.94
C GLU A 112 16.52 -24.08 -50.40
N LEU A 113 15.45 -23.98 -51.20
CA LEU A 113 14.20 -23.32 -50.79
C LEU A 113 13.52 -24.01 -49.61
N GLU A 114 13.60 -25.34 -49.51
CA GLU A 114 13.06 -26.13 -48.40
C GLU A 114 13.75 -25.76 -47.08
N ALA A 115 15.08 -25.64 -47.10
CA ALA A 115 15.87 -25.25 -45.93
C ALA A 115 15.56 -23.81 -45.49
N ILE A 116 15.50 -22.88 -46.45
CA ILE A 116 15.14 -21.48 -46.20
C ILE A 116 13.71 -21.36 -45.63
N SER A 117 12.77 -22.20 -46.09
CA SER A 117 11.41 -22.21 -45.53
C SER A 117 11.39 -22.64 -44.05
N LYS A 118 12.22 -23.61 -43.67
CA LYS A 118 12.37 -24.02 -42.27
C LYS A 118 12.98 -22.91 -41.43
N GLU A 119 14.04 -22.26 -41.92
CA GLU A 119 14.68 -21.12 -41.25
C GLU A 119 13.69 -19.97 -40.99
N ILE A 120 12.85 -19.61 -41.98
CA ILE A 120 11.80 -18.60 -41.80
C ILE A 120 10.83 -18.99 -40.68
N LYS A 121 10.38 -20.25 -40.64
CA LYS A 121 9.44 -20.71 -39.61
C LYS A 121 10.07 -20.68 -38.22
N GLU A 122 11.33 -21.07 -38.10
CA GLU A 122 12.07 -21.01 -36.83
C GLU A 122 12.23 -19.57 -36.34
N LEU A 123 12.53 -18.64 -37.25
CA LEU A 123 12.59 -17.21 -36.98
C LEU A 123 11.23 -16.65 -36.54
N ASP A 124 10.15 -16.95 -37.26
CA ASP A 124 8.79 -16.55 -36.89
C ASP A 124 8.45 -17.01 -35.47
N LEU A 125 8.77 -18.26 -35.12
CA LEU A 125 8.52 -18.80 -33.79
C LEU A 125 9.35 -18.08 -32.72
N LYS A 126 10.64 -17.84 -32.97
CA LYS A 126 11.53 -17.10 -32.07
C LYS A 126 11.02 -15.68 -31.83
N TYR A 127 10.72 -14.94 -32.89
CA TYR A 127 10.25 -13.56 -32.80
C TYR A 127 8.88 -13.45 -32.13
N LYS A 128 7.96 -14.35 -32.48
CA LYS A 128 6.64 -14.42 -31.84
C LYS A 128 6.72 -14.73 -30.35
N ALA A 129 7.65 -15.59 -29.94
CA ALA A 129 7.83 -15.93 -28.53
C ALA A 129 8.36 -14.73 -27.72
N GLN A 130 9.38 -14.05 -28.23
CA GLN A 130 9.98 -12.91 -27.54
C GLN A 130 9.06 -11.68 -27.50
N ILE A 131 8.35 -11.34 -28.58
CA ILE A 131 7.35 -10.27 -28.55
C ILE A 131 6.27 -10.56 -27.50
N LYS A 132 5.77 -11.80 -27.43
CA LYS A 132 4.81 -12.21 -26.40
C LYS A 132 5.37 -12.08 -24.97
N GLU A 133 6.66 -12.28 -24.78
CA GLU A 133 7.31 -12.11 -23.49
C GLU A 133 7.38 -10.63 -23.10
N ILE A 134 7.78 -9.76 -24.04
CA ILE A 134 7.81 -8.30 -23.84
C ILE A 134 6.40 -7.79 -23.53
N ASP A 135 5.38 -8.21 -24.27
CA ASP A 135 3.98 -7.85 -24.01
C ASP A 135 3.52 -8.26 -22.60
N LYS A 136 3.94 -9.44 -22.13
CA LYS A 136 3.62 -9.89 -20.77
C LYS A 136 4.27 -8.99 -19.72
N LYS A 137 5.55 -8.64 -19.92
CA LYS A 137 6.28 -7.73 -19.02
C LYS A 137 5.64 -6.34 -19.01
N LEU A 138 5.34 -5.78 -20.18
CA LEU A 138 4.64 -4.49 -20.30
C LEU A 138 3.31 -4.48 -19.54
N LYS A 139 2.50 -5.55 -19.66
CA LYS A 139 1.24 -5.67 -18.89
C LYS A 139 1.44 -5.65 -17.39
N VAL A 140 2.55 -6.21 -16.88
CA VAL A 140 2.88 -6.17 -15.45
C VAL A 140 3.22 -4.75 -15.03
N GLU A 141 4.05 -4.06 -15.81
CA GLU A 141 4.45 -2.68 -15.51
C GLU A 141 3.27 -1.70 -15.61
N TYR A 142 2.37 -1.83 -16.60
CA TYR A 142 1.16 -1.00 -16.65
C TYR A 142 0.24 -1.22 -15.44
N LYS A 143 0.10 -2.46 -14.95
CA LYS A 143 -0.64 -2.73 -13.70
C LYS A 143 0.03 -2.09 -12.49
N LYS A 144 1.38 -2.11 -12.44
CA LYS A 144 2.15 -1.46 -11.39
C LYS A 144 1.96 0.06 -11.42
N LEU A 145 2.01 0.67 -12.60
CA LEU A 145 1.73 2.09 -12.82
C LEU A 145 0.32 2.46 -12.33
N GLN A 146 -0.71 1.73 -12.76
CA GLN A 146 -2.09 1.96 -12.32
C GLN A 146 -2.23 1.84 -10.80
N LYS A 147 -1.60 0.83 -10.18
CA LYS A 147 -1.60 0.67 -8.73
C LYS A 147 -0.87 1.83 -8.02
N GLY A 148 0.21 2.34 -8.60
CA GLY A 148 0.92 3.52 -8.12
C GLY A 148 0.01 4.76 -8.10
N ILE A 149 -0.68 5.03 -9.20
CA ILE A 149 -1.66 6.12 -9.33
C ILE A 149 -2.77 5.99 -8.28
N LEU A 150 -3.39 4.81 -8.15
CA LEU A 150 -4.45 4.57 -7.16
C LEU A 150 -3.98 4.77 -5.72
N ASN A 151 -2.74 4.42 -5.39
CA ASN A 151 -2.18 4.65 -4.06
C ASN A 151 -2.01 6.15 -3.79
N GLN A 152 -1.55 6.93 -4.77
CA GLN A 152 -1.42 8.37 -4.64
C GLN A 152 -2.79 9.05 -4.46
N GLU A 153 -3.78 8.66 -5.25
CA GLU A 153 -5.15 9.19 -5.14
C GLU A 153 -5.74 8.91 -3.75
N LYS A 154 -5.67 7.65 -3.28
CA LYS A 154 -6.12 7.26 -1.95
C LYS A 154 -5.37 8.00 -0.84
N GLY A 155 -4.06 8.17 -1.00
CA GLY A 155 -3.23 8.92 -0.06
C GLY A 155 -3.66 10.38 0.03
N LYS A 156 -3.84 11.07 -1.11
CA LYS A 156 -4.29 12.46 -1.17
C LYS A 156 -5.70 12.66 -0.60
N GLU A 157 -6.62 11.75 -0.90
CA GLU A 157 -7.99 11.79 -0.37
C GLU A 157 -7.99 11.68 1.16
N LYS A 158 -7.25 10.70 1.69
CA LYS A 158 -7.11 10.51 3.14
C LYS A 158 -6.40 11.68 3.81
N GLN A 159 -5.35 12.21 3.19
CA GLN A 159 -4.62 13.37 3.69
C GLN A 159 -5.56 14.57 3.85
N LYS A 160 -6.35 14.88 2.82
CA LYS A 160 -7.36 15.95 2.88
C LYS A 160 -8.39 15.73 3.98
N GLN A 161 -8.90 14.50 4.11
CA GLN A 161 -9.88 14.16 5.15
C GLN A 161 -9.30 14.35 6.55
N TYR A 162 -8.11 13.79 6.81
CA TYR A 162 -7.50 13.79 8.13
C TYR A 162 -6.91 15.14 8.52
N GLN A 163 -6.47 15.96 7.56
CA GLN A 163 -5.96 17.29 7.84
C GLN A 163 -7.05 18.21 8.40
N ARG A 164 -8.26 18.14 7.83
CA ARG A 164 -9.43 18.85 8.38
C ARG A 164 -9.76 18.37 9.79
N THR A 165 -9.79 17.05 10.03
CA THR A 165 -10.06 16.51 11.38
C THR A 165 -8.96 16.87 12.37
N LEU A 166 -7.71 17.01 11.92
CA LEU A 166 -6.60 17.44 12.77
C LEU A 166 -6.81 18.87 13.27
N GLU A 167 -7.23 19.78 12.39
CA GLU A 167 -7.56 21.16 12.77
C GLU A 167 -8.63 21.18 13.87
N ASP A 168 -9.76 20.47 13.67
CA ASP A 168 -10.83 20.37 14.67
C ASP A 168 -10.34 19.84 16.03
N TYR A 169 -9.38 18.89 16.03
CA TYR A 169 -8.84 18.31 17.26
C TYR A 169 -7.75 19.16 17.92
N LEU A 170 -7.02 19.95 17.14
CA LEU A 170 -6.09 20.94 17.68
C LEU A 170 -6.86 22.07 18.39
N ASP A 171 -7.96 22.54 17.80
CA ASP A 171 -8.84 23.52 18.45
C ASP A 171 -9.42 22.96 19.76
N LEU A 172 -9.89 21.70 19.75
CA LEU A 172 -10.39 21.04 20.95
C LEU A 172 -9.30 20.88 22.04
N LEU A 173 -8.07 20.55 21.64
CA LEU A 173 -6.95 20.45 22.56
C LEU A 173 -6.65 21.82 23.18
N HIS A 174 -6.56 22.86 22.36
CA HIS A 174 -6.32 24.23 22.81
C HIS A 174 -7.39 24.70 23.81
N ASP A 175 -8.67 24.46 23.51
CA ASP A 175 -9.78 24.78 24.42
C ASP A 175 -9.71 24.01 25.74
N SER A 176 -9.23 22.77 25.71
CA SER A 176 -9.09 21.93 26.91
C SER A 176 -7.91 22.41 27.78
N GLU A 177 -6.79 22.76 27.15
CA GLU A 177 -5.59 23.32 27.80
C GLU A 177 -5.92 24.66 28.45
N LYS A 178 -6.59 25.55 27.71
CA LYS A 178 -7.02 26.86 28.23
C LYS A 178 -7.90 26.73 29.47
N LYS A 179 -8.89 25.83 29.47
CA LYS A 179 -9.75 25.58 30.65
C LYS A 179 -8.97 25.03 31.84
N LEU A 180 -7.97 24.20 31.58
CA LEU A 180 -7.11 23.66 32.63
C LEU A 180 -6.22 24.76 33.23
N GLU A 181 -5.65 25.63 32.39
CA GLU A 181 -4.84 26.77 32.82
C GLU A 181 -5.63 27.80 33.60
N GLU A 182 -6.81 28.21 33.09
CA GLU A 182 -7.73 29.11 33.80
C GLU A 182 -8.09 28.54 35.18
N PHE A 183 -8.42 27.25 35.26
CA PHE A 183 -8.76 26.62 36.54
C PHE A 183 -7.56 26.54 37.50
N LYS A 184 -6.33 26.38 36.99
CA LYS A 184 -5.11 26.40 37.82
C LYS A 184 -4.86 27.79 38.39
N LEU A 185 -5.06 28.84 37.60
CA LEU A 185 -4.93 30.23 38.05
C LEU A 185 -6.00 30.62 39.08
N ASP A 186 -7.19 30.03 39.01
CA ASP A 186 -8.29 30.30 39.96
C ASP A 186 -8.09 29.64 41.34
N ILE A 187 -7.23 28.62 41.44
CA ILE A 187 -6.97 27.88 42.69
C ILE A 187 -5.63 28.23 43.34
N ASP A 188 -4.75 28.94 42.63
CA ASP A 188 -3.50 29.55 43.13
C ASP A 188 -3.78 30.89 43.85
#